data_AF-A0A2D5S5M6-F1
#
_entry.id   AF-A0A2D5S5M6-F1
#
_cell.length_a   1.000
_cell.length_b   1.000
_cell.length_c   1.000
_cell.angle_alpha   90.00
_cell.angle_beta   90.00
_cell.angle_gamma   90.00
#
_symmetry.space_group_name_H-M   'P 1'
#
loop_
_entity.id
_entity.type
_entity.pdbx_description
1 polymer ?
#
loop_
_entity_poly.entity_id
_entity_poly.type
_entity_poly.pdbx_seq_one_letter_code
_entity_poly.pdbx_strand_id
1 'polypeptide(L)' 'ADPDRNPDREPAGSWSETEFTGTGFPKVFYLRYHLYRHSFPLMAIGRWLEARRG' A
#
# COMPACT_ATOMS: atom_id res chain seq x y z
N ALA A 1 -10.99 3.47 -15.62
CA ALA A 1 -9.77 3.37 -14.81
C ALA A 1 -8.82 2.46 -15.54
N ASP A 2 -7.54 2.83 -15.63
CA ASP A 2 -6.51 2.03 -16.28
C ASP A 2 -6.29 0.73 -15.46
N PRO A 3 -6.60 -0.46 -16.01
CA PRO A 3 -6.48 -1.73 -15.29
C PRO A 3 -5.03 -2.06 -14.93
N ASP A 4 -4.05 -1.55 -15.67
CA ASP A 4 -2.63 -1.77 -15.38
C ASP A 4 -2.19 -1.00 -14.13
N ARG A 5 -2.95 0.04 -13.74
CA ARG A 5 -2.69 0.88 -12.57
C ARG A 5 -3.63 0.64 -11.39
N ASN A 6 -4.75 -0.05 -11.62
CA ASN A 6 -5.75 -0.37 -10.59
C ASN A 6 -6.45 -1.70 -10.97
N PRO A 7 -5.75 -2.84 -10.81
CA PRO A 7 -6.27 -4.14 -11.21
C PRO A 7 -7.42 -4.63 -10.31
N ASP A 8 -7.44 -4.24 -9.03
CA ASP A 8 -8.47 -4.66 -8.07
C ASP A 8 -9.72 -3.76 -8.10
N ARG A 9 -9.73 -2.71 -8.93
CA ARG A 9 -10.79 -1.69 -9.00
C ARG A 9 -11.06 -1.04 -7.65
N GLU A 10 -10.00 -0.63 -6.98
CA GLU A 10 -10.10 0.08 -5.72
C GLU A 10 -10.92 1.38 -5.87
N PRO A 11 -11.75 1.73 -4.88
CA PRO A 11 -12.55 2.94 -4.91
C PRO A 11 -11.68 4.20 -4.78
N ALA A 12 -12.25 5.34 -5.19
CA ALA A 12 -11.60 6.64 -4.98
C ALA A 12 -11.31 6.88 -3.49
N GLY A 13 -10.13 7.41 -3.18
CA GLY A 13 -9.64 7.59 -1.81
C GLY A 13 -8.86 6.39 -1.24
N SER A 14 -8.85 5.26 -1.97
CA SER A 14 -7.88 4.19 -1.74
C SER A 14 -6.52 4.52 -2.38
N TRP A 15 -5.47 3.87 -1.89
CA TRP A 15 -4.24 3.70 -2.66
C TRP A 15 -4.36 2.44 -3.52
N SER A 16 -3.78 2.46 -4.71
CA SER A 16 -3.58 1.25 -5.51
C SER A 16 -2.15 0.77 -5.33
N GLU A 17 -1.97 -0.55 -5.27
CA GLU A 17 -0.66 -1.19 -5.07
C GLU A 17 -0.61 -2.43 -5.96
N THR A 18 0.15 -2.36 -7.05
CA THR A 18 0.26 -3.44 -8.03
C THR A 18 1.25 -4.53 -7.62
N GLU A 19 2.16 -4.20 -6.71
CA GLU A 19 3.30 -4.98 -6.30
C GLU A 19 2.99 -5.80 -5.04
N PHE A 20 3.65 -6.95 -4.93
CA PHE A 20 3.57 -7.78 -3.73
C PHE A 20 4.66 -7.32 -2.77
N THR A 21 4.25 -6.82 -1.60
CA THR A 21 5.16 -6.28 -0.57
C THR A 21 5.46 -7.28 0.55
N GLY A 22 4.74 -8.40 0.60
CA GLY A 22 4.98 -9.49 1.52
C GLY A 22 5.88 -10.57 0.92
N THR A 23 6.88 -11.02 1.67
CA THR A 23 7.66 -12.21 1.30
C THR A 23 7.17 -13.41 2.09
N GLY A 24 6.68 -14.44 1.41
CA GLY A 24 6.41 -15.73 2.03
C GLY A 24 7.65 -16.62 1.96
N PHE A 25 7.96 -17.10 0.77
CA PHE A 25 9.19 -17.83 0.47
C PHE A 25 9.97 -17.08 -0.62
N PRO A 26 11.18 -16.57 -0.33
CA PRO A 26 11.95 -15.79 -1.28
C PRO A 26 12.05 -16.48 -2.65
N LYS A 27 11.83 -15.70 -3.72
CA LYS A 27 11.86 -16.11 -5.13
C LYS A 27 10.75 -17.04 -5.63
N VAL A 28 9.98 -17.67 -4.75
CA VAL A 28 8.98 -18.68 -5.16
C VAL A 28 7.56 -18.37 -4.68
N PHE A 29 7.40 -17.53 -3.66
CA PHE A 29 6.09 -17.17 -3.14
C PHE A 29 6.09 -15.81 -2.43
N TYR A 30 5.28 -14.89 -2.95
CA TYR A 30 5.08 -13.55 -2.38
C TYR A 30 3.63 -13.39 -1.94
N LEU A 31 3.43 -12.57 -0.91
CA LEU A 31 2.14 -12.27 -0.33
C LEU A 31 1.75 -10.84 -0.68
N ARG A 32 0.47 -10.66 -1.03
CA ARG A 32 -0.13 -9.34 -1.13
C ARG A 32 -0.89 -9.05 0.15
N TYR A 33 -0.40 -8.09 0.93
CA TYR A 33 -1.10 -7.64 2.11
C TYR A 33 -2.05 -6.50 1.74
N HIS A 34 -3.32 -6.82 1.47
CA HIS A 34 -4.30 -5.83 0.97
C HIS A 34 -4.46 -4.58 1.85
N LEU A 35 -4.17 -4.67 3.16
CA LEU A 35 -4.28 -3.53 4.06
C LEU A 35 -3.02 -2.63 4.08
N TYR A 36 -1.86 -3.12 3.61
CA TYR A 36 -0.60 -2.39 3.69
C TYR A 36 -0.65 -1.07 2.90
N ARG A 37 -1.30 -1.09 1.74
CA ARG A 37 -1.55 0.12 0.94
C ARG A 37 -2.30 1.22 1.68
N HIS A 38 -2.98 0.94 2.79
CA HIS A 38 -3.64 1.94 3.62
C HIS A 38 -2.89 2.20 4.93
N SER A 39 -2.52 1.15 5.65
CA SER A 39 -1.95 1.30 6.99
C SER A 39 -0.59 2.01 6.98
N PHE A 40 0.26 1.72 6.00
CA PHE A 40 1.58 2.34 5.90
C PHE A 40 1.53 3.82 5.51
N PRO A 41 0.82 4.24 4.43
CA PRO A 41 0.73 5.66 4.10
C PRO A 41 0.12 6.49 5.22
N LEU A 42 -0.94 6.01 5.86
CA LEU A 42 -1.57 6.73 6.99
C LEU A 42 -0.61 6.88 8.17
N MET A 43 0.12 5.82 8.53
CA MET A 43 1.13 5.88 9.58
C MET A 43 2.27 6.85 9.23
N ALA A 44 2.74 6.84 7.98
CA ALA A 44 3.81 7.71 7.51
C ALA A 44 3.39 9.19 7.55
N ILE A 45 2.19 9.50 7.05
CA ILE A 45 1.62 10.85 7.10
C ILE A 45 1.45 11.32 8.54
N GLY A 46 0.91 10.48 9.43
CA GLY A 46 0.76 10.80 10.85
C GLY A 46 2.09 11.14 11.51
N ARG A 47 3.11 10.30 11.32
CA ARG A 47 4.47 10.55 11.85
C ARG A 47 5.09 11.84 11.30
N TRP A 48 4.90 12.11 10.01
CA TRP A 48 5.40 13.33 9.39
C TRP A 48 4.71 14.58 9.91
N LEU A 49 3.39 14.54 10.11
CA LEU A 49 2.64 15.64 10.72
C LEU A 49 3.14 15.92 12.15
N GLU A 50 3.31 14.89 12.98
CA GLU A 50 3.85 15.05 14.33
C GLU A 50 5.27 15.61 14.31
N ALA A 51 6.14 15.13 13.42
CA ALA A 51 7.50 15.64 13.26
C ALA A 51 7.56 17.11 12.81
N ARG A 52 6.52 17.62 12.14
CA ARG A 52 6.40 19.04 11.73
C ARG A 52 5.72 19.94 12.76
N ARG A 53 5.07 19.36 13.79
CA ARG A 53 4.44 20.13 14.89
C ARG A 53 5.46 20.55 15.94
N GLY A 54 6.57 19.82 16.09
CA GLY A 54 7.74 20.22 16.87
C GLY A 54 8.66 21.14 16.07
#